data_AF-A0A838RX85-F1
#
_entry.id   AF-A0A838RX85-F1
#
_cell.length_a   1.000
_cell.length_b   1.000
_cell.length_c   1.000
_cell.angle_alpha   90.00
_cell.angle_beta   90.00
_cell.angle_gamma   90.00
#
_symmetry.space_group_name_H-M   'P 1'
#
loop_
_entity.id
_entity.type
_entity.pdbx_description
1 polymer ?
#
loop_
_entity_poly.entity_id
_entity_poly.type
_entity_poly.pdbx_seq_one_letter_code
_entity_poly.pdbx_strand_id
1 'polypeptide(L)'
;MAAKFAQDQGAVWQSVAESQETLGSALNKSVHMAASPSSYQLSVEDPDLQKRKIQYEEKLGGVVKKGAEAVGYAFYVNGERNSADLYTSTELFHKLWDKLLDVAILEAISAQNGKAAVPQEANVKEWLKEAGKAKLRENKEAPPRTLVATKEYKTGVVFETFDELTGHKLVLHTNVISR
;
A
#
# COMPACT_ATOMS: atom_id res chain seq x y z
N MET A 1 0.77 -6.64 -0.14
CA MET A 1 0.12 -6.34 1.17
C MET A 1 -0.32 -7.56 2.03
N ALA A 2 -0.11 -8.81 1.60
CA ALA A 2 -0.50 -10.02 2.36
C ALA A 2 0.25 -10.21 3.70
N ALA A 3 1.51 -9.76 3.79
CA ALA A 3 2.35 -9.99 4.98
C ALA A 3 1.89 -9.27 6.26
N LYS A 4 1.19 -8.13 6.15
CA LYS A 4 0.62 -7.46 7.34
C LYS A 4 -0.55 -8.23 7.96
N PHE A 5 -1.23 -9.07 7.16
CA PHE A 5 -2.36 -9.89 7.61
C PHE A 5 -1.90 -11.16 8.35
N ALA A 6 -0.70 -11.67 8.05
CA ALA A 6 -0.26 -12.99 8.50
C ALA A 6 0.43 -13.02 9.89
N GLN A 7 0.80 -11.88 10.49
CA GLN A 7 1.44 -11.79 11.83
C GLN A 7 2.54 -12.85 12.08
N ASP A 8 3.31 -13.24 11.06
CA ASP A 8 4.41 -14.19 11.20
C ASP A 8 5.60 -13.74 10.36
N GLN A 9 6.77 -13.56 11.00
CA GLN A 9 7.98 -13.12 10.30
C GLN A 9 8.52 -14.19 9.32
N GLY A 10 8.05 -15.45 9.41
CA GLY A 10 8.27 -16.46 8.37
C GLY A 10 7.47 -16.22 7.07
N ALA A 11 6.29 -15.59 7.18
CA ALA A 11 5.38 -15.36 6.05
C ALA A 11 5.85 -14.24 5.10
N VAL A 12 6.81 -13.41 5.52
CA VAL A 12 7.44 -12.39 4.66
C VAL A 12 8.20 -13.05 3.51
N TRP A 13 8.86 -14.19 3.77
CA TRP A 13 9.63 -14.92 2.75
C TRP A 13 8.74 -15.66 1.74
N GLN A 14 7.59 -16.14 2.21
CA GLN A 14 6.59 -16.79 1.36
C GLN A 14 5.86 -15.76 0.49
N SER A 15 5.56 -14.57 1.03
CA SER A 15 4.99 -13.45 0.28
C SER A 15 5.93 -12.91 -0.81
N VAL A 16 7.25 -13.03 -0.64
CA VAL A 16 8.24 -12.67 -1.67
C VAL A 16 8.23 -13.69 -2.81
N ALA A 17 8.16 -14.99 -2.51
CA ALA A 17 8.06 -16.05 -3.51
C ALA A 17 6.75 -15.97 -4.32
N GLU A 18 5.62 -15.73 -3.64
CA GLU A 18 4.31 -15.57 -4.30
C GLU A 18 4.23 -14.28 -5.14
N SER A 19 4.88 -13.20 -4.70
CA SER A 19 4.99 -11.98 -5.50
C SER A 19 5.86 -12.19 -6.74
N GLN A 20 6.93 -12.98 -6.64
CA GLN A 20 7.79 -13.35 -7.77
C GLN A 20 7.04 -14.24 -8.80
N GLU A 21 6.21 -15.18 -8.33
CA GLU A 21 5.39 -16.04 -9.19
C GLU A 21 4.26 -15.26 -9.89
N THR A 22 3.63 -14.33 -9.18
CA THR A 22 2.61 -13.42 -9.73
C THR A 22 3.21 -12.47 -10.78
N LEU A 23 4.39 -11.89 -10.49
CA LEU A 23 5.14 -11.05 -11.43
C LEU A 23 5.61 -11.82 -12.66
N GLY A 24 6.08 -13.05 -12.52
CA GLY A 24 6.46 -13.90 -13.66
C GLY A 24 5.27 -14.24 -14.56
N SER A 25 4.11 -14.46 -13.97
CA SER A 25 2.86 -14.70 -14.70
C SER A 25 2.39 -13.45 -15.47
N ALA A 26 2.51 -12.26 -14.88
CA ALA A 26 2.15 -10.99 -15.52
C ALA A 26 3.11 -10.59 -16.66
N LEU A 27 4.38 -10.99 -16.57
CA LEU A 27 5.42 -10.72 -17.57
C LEU A 27 5.53 -11.79 -18.67
N ASN A 28 4.76 -12.88 -18.57
CA ASN A 28 4.77 -14.01 -19.50
C ASN A 28 6.19 -14.58 -19.75
N LYS A 29 7.05 -14.50 -18.73
CA LYS A 29 8.44 -14.97 -18.71
C LYS A 29 8.78 -15.52 -17.32
N SER A 30 9.55 -16.59 -17.27
CA SER A 30 10.11 -17.08 -16.01
C SER A 30 11.11 -16.07 -15.45
N VAL A 31 10.84 -15.52 -14.26
CA VAL A 31 11.79 -14.71 -13.47
C VAL A 31 12.75 -15.56 -12.64
N HIS A 32 12.61 -16.90 -12.69
CA HIS A 32 13.63 -17.82 -12.18
C HIS A 32 14.79 -17.89 -13.16
N MET A 33 15.90 -17.20 -12.85
CA MET A 33 17.19 -17.51 -13.47
C MET A 33 17.90 -18.55 -12.59
N ALA A 34 18.43 -19.61 -13.22
CA ALA A 34 19.02 -20.80 -12.57
C ALA A 34 20.17 -20.52 -11.60
N ALA A 35 20.64 -19.27 -11.48
CA ALA A 35 21.72 -18.88 -10.60
C ALA A 35 21.27 -18.56 -9.15
N SER A 36 19.99 -18.22 -8.89
CA SER A 36 19.49 -17.97 -7.52
C SER A 36 17.96 -17.78 -7.47
N PRO A 37 17.20 -18.79 -6.98
CA PRO A 37 15.73 -18.76 -6.91
C PRO A 37 15.08 -17.75 -5.94
N SER A 38 15.85 -17.01 -5.12
CA SER A 38 15.33 -16.15 -4.04
C SER A 38 15.60 -14.65 -4.19
N SER A 39 16.24 -14.22 -5.27
CA SER A 39 16.69 -12.82 -5.40
C SER A 39 15.59 -11.90 -5.95
N TYR A 40 14.77 -11.35 -5.06
CA TYR A 40 13.82 -10.23 -5.34
C TYR A 40 14.54 -9.02 -5.96
N GLN A 41 15.82 -8.84 -5.61
CA GLN A 41 16.72 -7.83 -6.17
C GLN A 41 16.88 -7.93 -7.69
N LEU A 42 16.92 -9.14 -8.27
CA LEU A 42 17.16 -9.33 -9.71
C LEU A 42 15.89 -9.08 -10.54
N SER A 43 14.69 -9.30 -9.98
CA SER A 43 13.43 -9.01 -10.67
C SER A 43 13.15 -7.49 -10.74
N VAL A 44 13.73 -6.70 -9.84
CA VAL A 44 13.61 -5.24 -9.80
C VAL A 44 14.53 -4.56 -10.83
N GLU A 45 15.55 -5.25 -11.34
CA GLU A 45 16.51 -4.75 -12.34
C GLU A 45 16.06 -4.93 -13.79
N ASP A 46 14.87 -5.49 -14.03
CA ASP A 46 14.34 -5.64 -15.38
C ASP A 46 14.14 -4.26 -16.06
N PRO A 47 14.78 -3.99 -17.21
CA PRO A 47 14.68 -2.70 -17.88
C PRO A 47 13.24 -2.30 -18.28
N ASP A 48 12.37 -3.27 -18.57
CA ASP A 48 10.97 -3.01 -18.90
C ASP A 48 10.17 -2.62 -17.64
N LEU A 49 10.47 -3.25 -16.49
CA LEU A 49 9.92 -2.83 -15.20
C LEU A 49 10.33 -1.39 -14.88
N GLN A 50 11.62 -1.06 -14.99
CA GLN A 50 12.11 0.30 -14.73
C GLN A 50 11.46 1.32 -15.67
N LYS A 51 11.34 0.99 -16.95
CA LYS A 51 10.66 1.86 -17.93
C LYS A 51 9.19 2.10 -17.57
N ARG A 52 8.47 1.07 -17.12
CA ARG A 52 7.07 1.21 -16.68
C ARG A 52 6.98 2.05 -15.40
N LYS A 53 7.88 1.86 -14.44
CA LYS A 53 7.94 2.68 -13.22
C LYS A 53 8.09 4.16 -13.54
N ILE A 54 9.07 4.51 -14.39
CA ILE A 54 9.30 5.88 -14.85
C ILE A 54 8.02 6.49 -15.46
N GLN A 55 7.30 5.74 -16.30
CA GLN A 55 6.05 6.22 -16.91
C GLN A 55 4.95 6.56 -15.88
N TYR A 56 4.88 5.82 -14.77
CA TYR A 56 3.97 6.15 -13.68
C TYR A 56 4.47 7.34 -12.86
N GLU A 57 5.75 7.35 -12.50
CA GLU A 57 6.38 8.43 -11.72
C GLU A 57 6.26 9.79 -12.41
N GLU A 58 6.48 9.85 -13.72
CA GLU A 58 6.32 11.08 -14.52
C GLU A 58 4.90 11.64 -14.46
N LYS A 59 3.89 10.77 -14.38
CA LYS A 59 2.47 11.17 -14.36
C LYS A 59 1.96 11.49 -12.96
N LEU A 60 2.42 10.74 -11.95
CA LEU A 60 1.84 10.74 -10.61
C LEU A 60 2.72 11.43 -9.56
N GLY A 61 4.04 11.51 -9.77
CA GLY A 61 4.99 12.07 -8.81
C GLY A 61 4.68 13.51 -8.41
N GLY A 62 4.14 14.31 -9.34
CA GLY A 62 3.76 15.69 -9.10
C GLY A 62 2.37 15.90 -8.47
N VAL A 63 1.55 14.86 -8.27
CA VAL A 63 0.15 15.02 -7.85
C VAL A 63 0.05 15.64 -6.44
N VAL A 64 0.89 15.22 -5.50
CA VAL A 64 0.90 15.79 -4.14
C VAL A 64 1.28 17.27 -4.11
N LYS A 65 2.01 17.76 -5.11
CA LYS A 65 2.36 19.19 -5.21
C LYS A 65 1.14 20.06 -5.55
N LYS A 66 0.06 19.48 -6.09
CA LYS A 66 -1.19 20.19 -6.38
C LYS A 66 -2.05 20.40 -5.14
N GLY A 67 -1.87 19.60 -4.10
CA GLY A 67 -2.56 19.70 -2.83
C GLY A 67 -1.58 19.97 -1.70
N ALA A 68 -1.20 21.24 -1.50
CA ALA A 68 -0.24 21.62 -0.46
C ALA A 68 -0.69 21.26 0.97
N GLU A 69 -1.99 21.00 1.17
CA GLU A 69 -2.59 20.58 2.43
C GLU A 69 -2.95 19.09 2.44
N ALA A 70 -2.53 18.32 1.43
CA ALA A 70 -2.81 16.90 1.38
C ALA A 70 -2.14 16.20 2.57
N VAL A 71 -2.90 15.34 3.23
CA VAL A 71 -2.44 14.56 4.39
C VAL A 71 -2.36 13.07 4.09
N GLY A 72 -2.68 12.66 2.87
CA GLY A 72 -2.79 11.26 2.52
C GLY A 72 -3.19 11.03 1.07
N TYR A 73 -3.35 9.76 0.73
CA TYR A 73 -3.76 9.32 -0.59
C TYR A 73 -4.59 8.04 -0.49
N ALA A 74 -5.35 7.77 -1.55
CA ALA A 74 -6.05 6.51 -1.77
C ALA A 74 -5.85 6.14 -3.22
N PHE A 75 -5.64 4.85 -3.51
CA PHE A 75 -5.43 4.41 -4.88
C PHE A 75 -6.21 3.15 -5.22
N TYR A 76 -6.43 3.02 -6.51
CA TYR A 76 -7.15 1.92 -7.12
C TYR A 76 -6.25 1.31 -8.19
N VAL A 77 -6.35 0.00 -8.35
CA VAL A 77 -5.67 -0.74 -9.40
C VAL A 77 -6.74 -1.46 -10.20
N ASN A 78 -6.75 -1.29 -11.52
CA ASN A 78 -7.79 -1.85 -12.39
C ASN A 78 -9.23 -1.58 -11.88
N GLY A 79 -9.49 -0.37 -11.38
CA GLY A 79 -10.82 0.04 -10.89
C GLY A 79 -11.21 -0.54 -9.52
N GLU A 80 -10.36 -1.36 -8.91
CA GLU A 80 -10.59 -1.97 -7.61
C GLU A 80 -9.86 -1.19 -6.49
N ARG A 81 -10.50 -1.10 -5.32
CA ARG A 81 -9.92 -0.45 -4.13
C ARG A 81 -8.69 -1.23 -3.71
N ASN A 82 -7.55 -0.55 -3.52
CA ASN A 82 -6.36 -1.21 -3.00
C ASN A 82 -6.13 -0.78 -1.54
N SER A 83 -5.52 0.38 -1.33
CA SER A 83 -5.27 0.92 0.00
C SER A 83 -5.26 2.45 0.02
N ALA A 84 -5.39 2.99 1.23
CA ALA A 84 -5.30 4.40 1.51
C ALA A 84 -4.46 4.64 2.77
N ASP A 85 -3.67 5.70 2.77
CA ASP A 85 -2.86 6.12 3.90
C ASP A 85 -3.14 7.58 4.22
N LEU A 86 -3.44 7.86 5.48
CA LEU A 86 -3.66 9.20 6.00
C LEU A 86 -2.70 9.44 7.16
N TYR A 87 -2.04 10.58 7.15
CA TYR A 87 -1.06 11.00 8.15
C TYR A 87 -1.55 12.26 8.85
N THR A 88 -1.20 12.41 10.12
CA THR A 88 -1.54 13.66 10.83
C THR A 88 -0.69 14.86 10.39
N SER A 89 0.45 14.62 9.74
CA SER A 89 1.31 15.68 9.22
C SER A 89 1.40 15.64 7.69
N THR A 90 1.01 16.74 7.05
CA THR A 90 1.26 17.02 5.63
C THR A 90 2.74 16.89 5.30
N GLU A 91 3.63 17.43 6.13
CA GLU A 91 5.08 17.34 5.90
C GLU A 91 5.57 15.89 5.89
N LEU A 92 5.06 15.06 6.82
CA LEU A 92 5.39 13.64 6.87
C LEU A 92 4.87 12.91 5.63
N PHE A 93 3.62 13.16 5.23
CA PHE A 93 3.05 12.57 4.01
C PHE A 93 3.89 12.94 2.77
N HIS A 94 4.23 14.22 2.61
CA HIS A 94 5.03 14.68 1.47
C HIS A 94 6.43 14.07 1.45
N LYS A 95 7.07 13.91 2.62
CA LYS A 95 8.39 13.22 2.73
C LYS A 95 8.31 11.74 2.36
N LEU A 96 7.18 11.09 2.60
CA LEU A 96 6.98 9.66 2.31
C LEU A 96 6.42 9.40 0.92
N TRP A 97 5.98 10.44 0.20
CA TRP A 97 5.24 10.30 -1.05
C TRP A 97 5.97 9.44 -2.08
N ASP A 98 7.24 9.69 -2.34
CA ASP A 98 7.99 8.96 -3.37
C ASP A 98 8.02 7.45 -3.08
N LYS A 99 8.17 7.07 -1.80
CA LYS A 99 8.15 5.67 -1.36
C LYS A 99 6.75 5.06 -1.45
N LEU A 100 5.72 5.81 -1.09
CA LEU A 100 4.32 5.36 -1.16
C LEU A 100 3.88 5.16 -2.61
N LEU A 101 4.29 6.07 -3.50
CA LEU A 101 4.06 5.98 -4.92
C LEU A 101 4.78 4.77 -5.53
N ASP A 102 6.03 4.52 -5.16
CA ASP A 102 6.78 3.34 -5.62
C ASP A 102 6.04 2.02 -5.32
N VAL A 103 5.54 1.87 -4.09
CA VAL A 103 4.73 0.71 -3.69
C VAL A 103 3.46 0.60 -4.52
N ALA A 104 2.72 1.70 -4.70
CA ALA A 104 1.49 1.70 -5.50
C ALA A 104 1.75 1.36 -6.98
N ILE A 105 2.87 1.82 -7.54
CA ILE A 105 3.31 1.51 -8.91
C ILE A 105 3.62 0.03 -9.04
N LEU A 106 4.34 -0.55 -8.08
CA LEU A 106 4.65 -1.99 -8.09
C LEU A 106 3.38 -2.84 -8.03
N GLU A 107 2.42 -2.49 -7.18
CA GLU A 107 1.12 -3.16 -7.11
C GLU A 107 0.36 -3.03 -8.45
N ALA A 108 0.39 -1.85 -9.07
CA ALA A 108 -0.26 -1.62 -10.38
C ALA A 108 0.40 -2.37 -11.54
N ILE A 109 1.73 -2.53 -11.53
CA ILE A 109 2.46 -3.29 -12.55
C ILE A 109 2.25 -4.80 -12.36
N SER A 110 2.16 -5.25 -11.10
CA SER A 110 1.93 -6.66 -10.75
C SER A 110 0.51 -7.10 -11.07
N ALA A 111 -0.46 -6.20 -10.95
CA ALA A 111 -1.82 -6.43 -11.40
C ALA A 111 -1.85 -6.44 -12.94
N GLN A 112 -2.09 -7.62 -13.53
CA GLN A 112 -2.21 -7.81 -14.96
C GLN A 112 -3.19 -6.80 -15.59
N ASN A 113 -3.04 -6.50 -16.89
CA ASN A 113 -3.86 -5.50 -17.57
C ASN A 113 -5.37 -5.81 -17.48
N GLY A 114 -6.11 -4.97 -16.78
CA GLY A 114 -7.58 -4.97 -16.75
C GLY A 114 -8.12 -3.67 -17.32
N LYS A 115 -9.13 -3.73 -18.20
CA LYS A 115 -9.92 -2.54 -18.55
C LYS A 115 -11.03 -2.38 -17.53
N ALA A 116 -10.88 -1.41 -16.64
CA ALA A 116 -11.91 -1.06 -15.68
C ALA A 116 -12.23 0.43 -15.72
N ALA A 117 -13.40 0.78 -15.20
CA ALA A 117 -13.80 2.17 -15.06
C ALA A 117 -12.88 2.89 -14.08
N VAL A 118 -12.49 4.12 -14.42
CA VAL A 118 -11.77 4.99 -13.50
C VAL A 118 -12.71 5.34 -12.34
N PRO A 119 -12.31 5.13 -11.07
CA PRO A 119 -13.14 5.47 -9.92
C PRO A 119 -13.42 6.98 -9.89
N GLN A 120 -14.66 7.35 -9.56
CA GLN A 120 -15.03 8.74 -9.34
C GLN A 120 -14.67 9.15 -7.90
N GLU A 121 -14.50 10.46 -7.69
CA GLU A 121 -14.23 11.03 -6.36
C GLU A 121 -15.27 10.59 -5.31
N ALA A 122 -16.54 10.45 -5.71
CA ALA A 122 -17.61 9.95 -4.85
C ALA A 122 -17.33 8.54 -4.33
N ASN A 123 -16.78 7.65 -5.16
CA ASN A 123 -16.44 6.28 -4.77
C ASN A 123 -15.35 6.26 -3.69
N VAL A 124 -14.37 7.15 -3.80
CA VAL A 124 -13.28 7.29 -2.81
C VAL A 124 -13.84 7.79 -1.48
N LYS A 125 -14.68 8.83 -1.51
CA LYS A 125 -15.31 9.39 -0.30
C LYS A 125 -16.20 8.38 0.41
N GLU A 126 -16.99 7.62 -0.34
CA GLU A 126 -17.84 6.56 0.22
C GLU A 126 -17.01 5.46 0.89
N TRP A 127 -15.93 5.02 0.23
CA TRP A 127 -15.03 4.03 0.80
C TRP A 127 -14.37 4.52 2.10
N LEU A 128 -13.83 5.74 2.12
CA LEU A 128 -13.22 6.29 3.34
C LEU A 128 -14.25 6.49 4.45
N LYS A 129 -15.49 6.87 4.12
CA LYS A 129 -16.60 6.97 5.09
C LYS A 129 -17.00 5.61 5.65
N GLU A 130 -16.94 4.56 4.83
CA GLU A 130 -17.16 3.17 5.26
C GLU A 130 -16.06 2.73 6.23
N ALA A 131 -14.79 2.96 5.86
CA ALA A 131 -13.63 2.65 6.70
C ALA A 131 -13.64 3.42 8.03
N GLY A 132 -14.11 4.68 8.05
CA GLY A 132 -14.27 5.47 9.26
C GLY A 132 -15.31 4.92 10.26
N LYS A 133 -16.10 3.92 9.87
CA LYS A 133 -17.04 3.18 10.75
C LYS A 133 -16.48 1.83 11.21
N ALA A 134 -15.21 1.55 10.94
CA ALA A 134 -14.57 0.30 11.34
C ALA A 134 -14.64 0.11 12.86
N LYS A 135 -14.91 -1.13 13.27
CA LYS A 135 -15.03 -1.50 14.68
C LYS A 135 -13.71 -2.06 15.19
N LEU A 136 -13.31 -1.65 16.38
CA LEU A 136 -12.10 -2.15 17.02
C LEU A 136 -12.16 -3.68 17.16
N ARG A 137 -11.10 -4.34 16.71
CA ARG A 137 -10.90 -5.78 16.85
C ARG A 137 -9.83 -6.07 17.89
N GLU A 138 -8.70 -5.38 17.81
CA GLU A 138 -7.55 -5.59 18.69
C GLU A 138 -6.70 -4.33 18.81
N ASN A 139 -5.96 -4.25 19.91
CA ASN A 139 -4.88 -3.29 20.12
C ASN A 139 -3.59 -4.08 20.35
N LYS A 140 -2.50 -3.62 19.73
CA LYS A 140 -1.18 -4.22 19.89
C LYS A 140 -0.15 -3.14 20.21
N GLU A 141 0.57 -3.32 21.31
CA GLU A 141 1.72 -2.50 21.66
C GLU A 141 2.95 -2.96 20.85
N ALA A 142 3.73 -1.99 20.41
CA ALA A 142 4.96 -2.17 19.64
C ALA A 142 6.04 -1.22 20.19
N PRO A 143 7.22 -1.72 20.56
CA PRO A 143 8.31 -0.87 21.03
C PRO A 143 8.77 0.16 19.97
N PRO A 144 9.26 1.34 20.38
CA PRO A 144 9.47 1.74 21.77
C PRO A 144 8.27 2.40 22.45
N ARG A 145 7.24 2.89 21.75
CA ARG A 145 6.05 3.61 22.29
C ARG A 145 4.85 3.65 21.33
N THR A 146 4.64 2.59 20.57
CA THR A 146 3.67 2.58 19.49
C THR A 146 2.50 1.70 19.87
N LEU A 147 1.27 2.24 19.81
CA LEU A 147 0.06 1.42 19.83
C LEU A 147 -0.50 1.31 18.42
N VAL A 148 -0.85 0.10 18.00
CA VAL A 148 -1.58 -0.15 16.75
C VAL A 148 -2.96 -0.69 17.09
N ALA A 149 -3.99 0.04 16.72
CA ALA A 149 -5.37 -0.43 16.76
C ALA A 149 -5.74 -1.03 15.40
N THR A 150 -6.12 -2.31 15.39
CA THR A 150 -6.69 -2.96 14.21
C THR A 150 -8.21 -2.89 14.32
N LYS A 151 -8.85 -2.32 13.31
CA LYS A 151 -10.30 -2.21 13.19
C LYS A 151 -10.77 -2.93 11.92
N GLU A 152 -11.96 -3.49 11.94
CA GLU A 152 -12.56 -4.14 10.78
C GLU A 152 -13.81 -3.40 10.32
N TYR A 153 -13.98 -3.30 9.00
CA TYR A 153 -15.21 -2.85 8.36
C TYR A 153 -15.66 -3.87 7.31
N LYS A 154 -16.82 -3.65 6.69
CA LYS A 154 -17.49 -4.66 5.86
C LYS A 154 -16.60 -5.21 4.74
N THR A 155 -15.78 -4.36 4.11
CA THR A 155 -14.93 -4.76 2.98
C THR A 155 -13.43 -4.55 3.24
N GLY A 156 -12.98 -4.60 4.50
CA GLY A 156 -11.56 -4.41 4.77
C GLY A 156 -11.16 -4.22 6.23
N VAL A 157 -9.93 -3.74 6.40
CA VAL A 157 -9.28 -3.51 7.70
C VAL A 157 -8.72 -2.10 7.73
N VAL A 158 -8.75 -1.48 8.92
CA VAL A 158 -8.10 -0.20 9.20
C VAL A 158 -7.08 -0.40 10.32
N PHE A 159 -5.86 0.07 10.11
CA PHE A 159 -4.84 0.17 11.14
C PHE A 159 -4.69 1.63 11.53
N GLU A 160 -4.86 1.94 12.81
CA GLU A 160 -4.56 3.26 13.37
C GLU A 160 -3.34 3.14 14.27
N THR A 161 -2.33 3.97 14.03
CA THR A 161 -1.08 4.00 14.79
C THR A 161 -1.07 5.22 15.69
N PHE A 162 -0.72 5.03 16.95
CA PHE A 162 -0.64 6.07 17.98
C PHE A 162 0.74 6.07 18.62
N ASP A 163 1.16 7.23 19.13
CA ASP A 163 2.24 7.33 20.12
C ASP A 163 1.63 7.35 21.52
N GLU A 164 2.08 6.43 22.37
CA GLU A 164 1.61 6.27 23.75
C GLU A 164 1.81 7.53 24.60
N LEU A 165 2.82 8.37 24.28
CA LEU A 165 3.03 9.64 24.98
C LEU A 165 1.86 10.62 24.80
N THR A 166 1.11 10.50 23.72
CA THR A 166 -0.05 11.37 23.44
C THR A 166 -1.31 10.91 24.20
N GLY A 167 -1.23 9.81 24.95
CA GLY A 167 -2.38 9.19 25.61
C GLY A 167 -3.41 8.65 24.62
N HIS A 168 -2.97 8.24 23.42
CA HIS A 168 -3.79 7.74 22.31
C HIS A 168 -4.85 8.73 21.81
N LYS A 169 -4.68 10.03 22.09
CA LYS A 169 -5.63 11.07 21.68
C LYS A 169 -5.49 11.46 20.20
N LEU A 170 -4.33 11.17 19.61
CA LEU A 170 -3.99 11.55 18.25
C LEU A 170 -3.55 10.30 17.46
N VAL A 171 -4.30 10.01 16.39
CA VAL A 171 -3.88 9.00 15.41
C VAL A 171 -2.75 9.62 14.60
N LEU A 172 -1.56 9.01 14.57
CA LEU A 172 -0.44 9.49 13.77
C LEU A 172 -0.57 9.08 12.30
N HIS A 173 -1.09 7.89 12.08
CA HIS A 173 -1.25 7.28 10.76
C HIS A 173 -2.43 6.33 10.75
N THR A 174 -3.26 6.44 9.71
CA THR A 174 -4.36 5.54 9.40
C THR A 174 -4.06 4.85 8.07
N ASN A 175 -4.00 3.52 8.07
CA ASN A 175 -3.88 2.70 6.86
C ASN A 175 -5.17 1.91 6.66
N VAL A 176 -5.84 2.13 5.53
CA VAL A 176 -7.06 1.44 5.11
C VAL A 176 -6.69 0.43 4.03
N ILE A 177 -7.03 -0.83 4.23
CA ILE A 177 -6.79 -1.90 3.26
C ILE A 177 -8.13 -2.51 2.88
N SER A 178 -8.43 -2.56 1.57
CA SER A 178 -9.57 -3.31 1.06
C SER A 178 -9.29 -4.81 1.05
N ARG A 179 -10.30 -5.61 1.37
CA ARG A 179 -10.35 -7.04 1.04
C ARG A 179 -10.88 -7.24 -0.37
#